data_AF-A0A971ACS9-F1
#
_entry.id   AF-A0A971ACS9-F1
#
_cell.length_a   1.000
_cell.length_b   1.000
_cell.length_c   1.000
_cell.angle_alpha   90.00
_cell.angle_beta   90.00
_cell.angle_gamma   90.00
#
_symmetry.space_group_name_H-M   'P 1'
#
loop_
_entity.id
_entity.type
_entity.pdbx_description
1 polymer ?
#
loop_
_entity_poly.entity_id
_entity_poly.type
_entity_poly.pdbx_seq_one_letter_code
_entity_poly.pdbx_strand_id
1 'polypeptide(L)'
;NFPLNEGKGWMYEGGTREPLIVRWPGVVQPGRVCSEPVTSPDFYPTLLEAAGLPLLPEQHVDGTSFLPLLRGEERFDRGPLFWHYPHYANQGGTPGSSVRLGDWKLIEFFEDGRLELYNLREDLSETRNLAEQEPAIALDLHERLVAWRASVEALVPEPNPQWKETP
;
A
#
# COMPACT_ATOMS: atom_id res chain seq x y z
N ASN A 1 -6.44 -2.43 -15.13
CA ASN A 1 -6.09 -1.00 -15.19
C ASN A 1 -4.76 -0.80 -15.91
N PHE A 2 -4.64 -1.32 -17.15
CA PHE A 2 -3.38 -1.38 -17.88
C PHE A 2 -2.72 0.01 -18.04
N PRO A 3 -1.39 0.16 -17.83
CA PRO A 3 -0.37 -0.88 -17.65
C PRO A 3 -0.26 -1.46 -16.23
N LEU A 4 -1.08 -1.01 -15.27
CA LEU A 4 -1.07 -1.56 -13.92
C LEU A 4 -1.74 -2.95 -13.91
N ASN A 5 -1.15 -3.87 -13.15
CA ASN A 5 -1.63 -5.24 -13.08
C ASN A 5 -2.97 -5.32 -12.34
N GLU A 6 -3.89 -6.10 -12.90
CA GLU A 6 -5.26 -6.29 -12.42
C GLU A 6 -6.08 -5.00 -12.16
N GLY A 7 -6.87 -5.00 -11.09
CA GLY A 7 -7.93 -4.03 -10.81
C GLY A 7 -8.50 -4.17 -9.41
N LYS A 8 -9.67 -3.56 -9.19
CA LYS A 8 -10.43 -3.64 -7.94
C LYS A 8 -10.46 -5.08 -7.40
N GLY A 9 -10.22 -5.25 -6.10
CA GLY A 9 -10.24 -6.55 -5.44
C GLY A 9 -8.89 -7.28 -5.42
N TRP A 10 -7.85 -6.67 -5.98
CA TRP A 10 -6.49 -7.20 -6.01
C TRP A 10 -5.52 -6.29 -5.25
N MET A 11 -4.43 -6.87 -4.73
CA MET A 11 -3.35 -6.13 -4.07
C MET A 11 -2.32 -5.55 -5.05
N TYR A 12 -2.37 -5.95 -6.32
CA TYR A 12 -1.56 -5.37 -7.39
C TYR A 12 -1.86 -3.87 -7.59
N GLU A 13 -0.95 -3.12 -8.21
CA GLU A 13 -1.05 -1.67 -8.40
C GLU A 13 -2.34 -1.26 -9.10
N GLY A 14 -2.93 -2.11 -9.96
CA GLY A 14 -4.21 -1.81 -10.59
C GLY A 14 -5.38 -1.80 -9.60
N GLY A 15 -5.26 -2.45 -8.45
CA GLY A 15 -6.27 -2.49 -7.40
C GLY A 15 -6.06 -1.49 -6.25
N THR A 16 -4.84 -0.98 -6.08
CA THR A 16 -4.48 -0.10 -4.96
C THR A 16 -4.08 1.32 -5.37
N ARG A 17 -3.69 1.55 -6.64
CA ARG A 17 -3.26 2.87 -7.12
C ARG A 17 -4.44 3.67 -7.66
N GLU A 18 -4.59 4.88 -7.13
CA GLU A 18 -5.72 5.78 -7.44
C GLU A 18 -5.24 7.11 -8.03
N PRO A 19 -6.06 7.78 -8.85
CA PRO A 19 -5.79 9.16 -9.26
C PRO A 19 -6.04 10.12 -8.09
N LEU A 20 -5.07 11.00 -7.82
CA LEU A 20 -5.20 12.08 -6.83
C LEU A 20 -4.82 13.42 -7.45
N ILE A 21 -5.72 14.39 -7.37
CA ILE A 21 -5.48 15.78 -7.78
C ILE A 21 -5.88 16.69 -6.61
N VAL A 22 -4.96 17.54 -6.17
CA VAL A 22 -5.21 18.56 -5.14
C VAL A 22 -5.03 19.94 -5.75
N ARG A 23 -6.03 20.82 -5.57
CA ARG A 23 -5.96 22.23 -5.97
C ARG A 23 -6.14 23.11 -4.76
N TRP A 24 -5.11 23.89 -4.43
CA TRP A 24 -5.17 24.88 -3.35
C TRP A 24 -4.44 26.17 -3.77
N PRO A 25 -5.18 27.19 -4.25
CA PRO A 25 -4.58 28.45 -4.67
C PRO A 25 -3.76 29.11 -3.55
N GLY A 26 -2.54 29.55 -3.88
CA GLY A 26 -1.62 30.15 -2.93
C GLY A 26 -0.84 29.16 -2.05
N VAL A 27 -1.13 27.87 -2.13
CA VAL A 27 -0.41 26.81 -1.39
C VAL A 27 0.22 25.82 -2.36
N VAL A 28 -0.58 25.16 -3.19
CA VAL A 28 -0.11 24.16 -4.16
C VAL A 28 0.29 24.84 -5.46
N GLN A 29 1.51 24.58 -5.92
CA GLN A 29 2.00 25.04 -7.22
C GLN A 29 1.14 24.43 -8.36
N PRO A 30 0.51 25.25 -9.22
CA PRO A 30 -0.27 24.74 -10.34
C PRO A 30 0.56 23.88 -11.29
N GLY A 31 0.02 22.74 -11.71
CA GLY A 31 0.66 21.84 -12.68
C GLY A 31 1.83 21.02 -12.13
N ARG A 32 2.16 21.11 -10.83
CA ARG A 32 3.17 20.25 -10.21
C ARG A 32 2.70 18.79 -10.19
N VAL A 33 3.64 17.88 -10.46
CA VAL A 33 3.48 16.43 -10.29
C VAL A 33 4.35 16.01 -9.12
N CYS A 34 3.79 15.23 -8.19
CA CYS A 34 4.50 14.61 -7.08
C CYS A 34 4.39 13.09 -7.22
N SER A 35 5.52 12.40 -7.09
CA SER A 35 5.59 10.94 -7.23
C SER A 35 5.71 10.21 -5.89
N GLU A 36 5.75 10.95 -4.78
CA GLU A 36 5.77 10.36 -3.44
C GLU A 36 4.42 9.69 -3.15
N PRO A 37 4.42 8.46 -2.62
CA PRO A 37 3.18 7.73 -2.39
C PRO A 37 2.48 8.27 -1.15
N VAL A 38 1.16 8.40 -1.24
CA VAL A 38 0.25 8.73 -0.12
C VAL A 38 -0.87 7.70 -0.08
N THR A 39 -1.49 7.50 1.07
CA THR A 39 -2.59 6.55 1.27
C THR A 39 -3.81 7.21 1.92
N SER A 40 -4.98 6.55 1.89
CA SER A 40 -6.24 7.13 2.37
C SER A 40 -6.21 7.61 3.83
N PRO A 41 -5.57 6.91 4.80
CA PRO A 41 -5.43 7.41 6.17
C PRO A 41 -4.72 8.76 6.29
N ASP A 42 -3.83 9.10 5.36
CA ASP A 42 -3.02 10.33 5.39
C ASP A 42 -3.86 11.61 5.20
N PHE A 43 -5.06 11.50 4.61
CA PHE A 43 -5.94 12.65 4.43
C PHE A 43 -6.42 13.24 5.76
N TYR A 44 -6.69 12.41 6.76
CA TYR A 44 -7.21 12.88 8.04
C TYR A 44 -6.26 13.89 8.73
N PRO A 45 -4.98 13.55 9.01
CA PRO A 45 -4.05 14.52 9.61
C PRO A 45 -3.73 15.68 8.66
N THR A 46 -3.69 15.43 7.34
CA THR A 46 -3.47 16.50 6.35
C THR A 46 -4.58 17.56 6.39
N LEU A 47 -5.85 17.14 6.51
CA LEU A 47 -6.99 18.05 6.57
C LEU A 47 -7.06 18.82 7.89
N LEU A 48 -6.69 18.19 9.02
CA LEU A 48 -6.58 18.88 10.31
C LEU A 48 -5.53 20.01 10.22
N GLU A 49 -4.33 19.70 9.76
CA GLU A 49 -3.27 20.70 9.61
C GLU A 49 -3.64 21.79 8.60
N ALA A 50 -4.28 21.40 7.49
CA ALA A 50 -4.75 22.34 6.48
C ALA A 50 -5.77 23.35 7.04
N ALA A 51 -6.60 22.91 7.99
CA ALA A 51 -7.57 23.74 8.70
C ALA A 51 -6.95 24.55 9.87
N GLY A 52 -5.65 24.38 10.16
CA GLY A 52 -5.00 24.98 11.33
C GLY A 52 -5.45 24.38 12.67
N LEU A 53 -5.97 23.15 12.64
CA LEU A 53 -6.39 22.41 13.83
C LEU A 53 -5.24 21.58 14.39
N PRO A 54 -5.23 21.28 15.70
CA PRO A 54 -4.26 20.37 16.28
C PRO A 54 -4.43 18.96 15.72
N LEU A 55 -3.32 18.25 15.59
CA LEU A 55 -3.32 16.82 15.29
C LEU A 55 -3.99 16.04 16.43
N LEU A 56 -4.67 14.95 16.07
CA LEU A 56 -5.33 14.03 17.01
C LEU A 56 -4.74 12.62 16.89
N PRO A 57 -3.53 12.34 17.44
CA PRO A 57 -2.79 11.11 17.18
C PRO A 57 -3.56 9.80 17.42
N GLU A 58 -4.46 9.78 18.40
CA GLU A 58 -5.32 8.64 18.68
C GLU A 58 -6.34 8.34 17.56
N GLN A 59 -6.63 9.30 16.68
CA GLN A 59 -7.56 9.17 15.56
C GLN A 59 -6.86 8.97 14.21
N HIS A 60 -5.55 9.23 14.12
CA HIS A 60 -4.78 9.07 12.89
C HIS A 60 -3.52 8.23 13.09
N VAL A 61 -3.61 7.20 13.93
CA VAL A 61 -2.49 6.31 14.30
C VAL A 61 -1.70 5.80 13.08
N ASP A 62 -2.36 5.59 11.93
CA ASP A 62 -1.76 5.08 10.70
C ASP A 62 -1.45 6.15 9.63
N GLY A 63 -1.96 7.37 9.78
CA GLY A 63 -1.89 8.43 8.78
C GLY A 63 -0.78 9.43 9.09
N THR A 64 -0.08 9.90 8.06
CA THR A 64 0.88 11.02 8.18
C THR A 64 0.46 12.15 7.26
N SER A 65 0.51 13.39 7.76
CA SER A 65 0.18 14.56 6.95
C SER A 65 1.12 14.71 5.76
N PHE A 66 0.57 14.77 4.54
CA PHE A 66 1.33 15.07 3.32
C PHE A 66 1.28 16.55 2.95
N LEU A 67 0.85 17.43 3.87
CA LEU A 67 0.87 18.88 3.69
C LEU A 67 2.24 19.44 3.26
N PRO A 68 3.41 18.91 3.72
CA PRO A 68 4.72 19.28 3.17
C PRO A 68 4.83 19.13 1.65
N LEU A 69 4.31 18.02 1.09
CA LEU A 69 4.31 17.79 -0.36
C LEU A 69 3.44 18.82 -1.09
N LEU A 70 2.31 19.22 -0.49
CA LEU A 70 1.44 20.27 -1.05
C LEU A 70 2.11 21.64 -1.04
N ARG A 71 3.02 21.89 -0.09
CA ARG A 71 3.83 23.11 0.02
C ARG A 71 5.09 23.10 -0.85
N GLY A 72 5.30 22.04 -1.62
CA GLY A 72 6.39 21.94 -2.60
C GLY A 72 7.62 21.18 -2.13
N GLU A 73 7.57 20.51 -0.97
CA GLU A 73 8.65 19.59 -0.60
C GLU A 73 8.68 18.38 -1.55
N GLU A 74 9.89 17.90 -1.85
CA GLU A 74 10.12 16.79 -2.77
C GLU A 74 9.90 15.42 -2.12
N ARG A 75 10.09 15.34 -0.80
CA ARG A 75 9.95 14.12 -0.01
C ARG A 75 9.30 14.44 1.32
N PHE A 76 8.64 13.44 1.89
CA PHE A 76 8.18 13.45 3.26
C PHE A 76 8.39 12.07 3.86
N ASP A 77 8.67 12.00 5.16
CA ASP A 77 8.89 10.72 5.83
C ASP A 77 7.55 10.11 6.26
N ARG A 78 7.01 9.23 5.41
CA ARG A 78 5.80 8.45 5.70
C ARG A 78 6.09 7.04 6.19
N GLY A 79 7.28 6.51 5.95
CA GLY A 79 7.56 5.10 6.18
C GLY A 79 6.72 4.15 5.29
N PRO A 80 6.55 2.88 5.71
CA PRO A 80 5.91 1.84 4.90
C PRO A 80 4.37 2.01 4.80
N LEU A 81 3.83 1.69 3.62
CA LEU A 81 2.41 1.60 3.35
C LEU A 81 1.98 0.14 3.40
N PHE A 82 0.83 -0.14 4.01
CA PHE A 82 0.35 -1.50 4.20
C PHE A 82 -1.07 -1.70 3.69
N TRP A 83 -1.34 -2.90 3.20
CA TRP A 83 -2.66 -3.38 2.85
C TRP A 83 -2.86 -4.76 3.46
N HIS A 84 -4.03 -5.00 4.01
CA HIS A 84 -4.44 -6.31 4.50
C HIS A 84 -5.85 -6.59 3.98
N TYR A 85 -5.99 -7.63 3.18
CA TYR A 85 -7.27 -8.01 2.60
C TYR A 85 -7.47 -9.53 2.76
N PRO A 86 -7.95 -9.99 3.93
CA PRO A 86 -8.10 -11.40 4.28
C PRO A 86 -9.38 -11.99 3.67
N HIS A 87 -9.71 -11.60 2.44
CA HIS A 87 -10.96 -11.96 1.77
C HIS A 87 -10.70 -12.25 0.30
N TYR A 88 -11.48 -13.19 -0.24
CA TYR A 88 -11.63 -13.29 -1.69
C TYR A 88 -12.43 -12.10 -2.20
N ALA A 89 -12.03 -11.60 -3.36
CA ALA A 89 -12.78 -10.59 -4.09
C ALA A 89 -13.65 -11.24 -5.16
N ASN A 90 -14.83 -10.68 -5.42
CA ASN A 90 -15.66 -11.07 -6.58
C ASN A 90 -14.98 -10.79 -7.94
N GLN A 91 -13.82 -10.13 -7.92
CA GLN A 91 -13.02 -9.76 -9.08
C GLN A 91 -11.86 -10.74 -9.34
N GLY A 92 -11.77 -11.85 -8.59
CA GLY A 92 -10.79 -12.92 -8.78
C GLY A 92 -9.59 -12.89 -7.83
N GLY A 93 -9.41 -11.78 -7.08
CA GLY A 93 -8.32 -11.67 -6.12
C GLY A 93 -8.48 -12.64 -4.95
N THR A 94 -7.35 -13.14 -4.45
CA THR A 94 -7.27 -14.08 -3.33
C THR A 94 -6.76 -13.40 -2.05
N PRO A 95 -7.04 -13.96 -0.86
CA PRO A 95 -6.67 -13.31 0.39
C PRO A 95 -5.16 -13.11 0.53
N GLY A 96 -4.77 -11.96 1.07
CA GLY A 96 -3.36 -11.68 1.32
C GLY A 96 -3.10 -10.36 2.01
N SER A 97 -1.83 -9.98 2.06
CA SER A 97 -1.39 -8.67 2.52
C SER A 97 -0.25 -8.13 1.66
N SER A 98 -0.05 -6.83 1.68
CA SER A 98 1.04 -6.18 0.95
C SER A 98 1.66 -5.06 1.76
N VAL A 99 2.97 -4.86 1.57
CA VAL A 99 3.70 -3.69 2.05
C VAL A 99 4.41 -3.02 0.89
N ARG A 100 4.44 -1.69 0.89
CA ARG A 100 5.30 -0.88 0.02
C ARG A 100 6.21 0.01 0.87
N LEU A 101 7.50 -0.01 0.56
CA LEU A 101 8.49 0.87 1.16
C LEU A 101 9.43 1.40 0.07
N GLY A 102 9.33 2.70 -0.20
CA GLY A 102 10.04 3.31 -1.33
C GLY A 102 9.62 2.71 -2.66
N ASP A 103 10.61 2.22 -3.42
CA ASP A 103 10.41 1.61 -4.73
C ASP A 103 9.96 0.14 -4.64
N TRP A 104 10.07 -0.50 -3.47
CA TRP A 104 9.80 -1.93 -3.32
C TRP A 104 8.40 -2.20 -2.79
N LYS A 105 7.76 -3.23 -3.34
CA LYS A 105 6.47 -3.75 -2.90
C LYS A 105 6.54 -5.26 -2.75
N LEU A 106 6.10 -5.76 -1.60
CA LEU A 106 5.93 -7.18 -1.33
C LEU A 106 4.44 -7.50 -1.22
N ILE A 107 4.02 -8.65 -1.76
CA ILE A 107 2.70 -9.23 -1.59
C ILE A 107 2.87 -10.64 -1.03
N GLU A 108 2.13 -10.95 0.04
CA GLU A 108 1.99 -12.29 0.60
C GLU A 108 0.58 -12.79 0.30
N PHE A 109 0.47 -14.00 -0.24
CA PHE A 109 -0.81 -14.66 -0.50
C PHE A 109 -1.05 -15.76 0.53
N PHE A 110 -2.22 -15.75 1.17
CA PHE A 110 -2.49 -16.63 2.30
C PHE A 110 -2.92 -18.06 1.91
N GLU A 111 -3.26 -18.29 0.64
CA GLU A 111 -3.65 -19.64 0.18
C GLU A 111 -2.47 -20.62 0.20
N ASP A 112 -1.30 -20.17 -0.22
CA ASP A 112 -0.10 -20.99 -0.43
C ASP A 112 1.15 -20.44 0.29
N GLY A 113 1.04 -19.26 0.91
CA GLY A 113 2.14 -18.58 1.58
C GLY A 113 3.18 -18.01 0.63
N ARG A 114 2.90 -17.92 -0.68
CA ARG A 114 3.88 -17.39 -1.63
C ARG A 114 4.12 -15.90 -1.39
N LEU A 115 5.36 -15.49 -1.66
CA LEU A 115 5.78 -14.10 -1.64
C LEU A 115 6.11 -13.64 -3.06
N GLU A 116 5.58 -12.47 -3.40
CA GLU A 116 5.91 -11.76 -4.64
C GLU A 116 6.53 -10.42 -4.30
N LEU A 117 7.73 -10.14 -4.81
CA LEU A 117 8.46 -8.90 -4.61
C LEU A 117 8.63 -8.17 -5.94
N TYR A 118 8.32 -6.88 -5.96
CA TYR A 118 8.42 -6.03 -7.15
C TYR A 118 9.17 -4.74 -6.84
N ASN A 119 9.94 -4.27 -7.82
CA ASN A 119 10.47 -2.91 -7.84
C ASN A 119 9.60 -2.04 -8.74
N LEU A 120 8.75 -1.20 -8.16
CA LEU A 120 7.77 -0.39 -8.88
C LEU A 120 8.37 0.80 -9.65
N ARG A 121 9.62 1.16 -9.38
CA ARG A 121 10.34 2.16 -10.20
C ARG A 121 10.70 1.56 -11.56
N GLU A 122 11.12 0.30 -11.56
CA GLU A 122 11.61 -0.39 -12.77
C GLU A 122 10.51 -1.19 -13.48
N ASP A 123 9.54 -1.71 -12.73
CA ASP A 123 8.48 -2.58 -13.21
C ASP A 123 7.14 -2.20 -12.56
N LEU A 124 6.55 -1.09 -13.05
CA LEU A 124 5.24 -0.61 -12.61
C LEU A 124 4.10 -1.60 -12.91
N SER A 125 4.32 -2.53 -13.86
CA SER A 125 3.35 -3.53 -14.28
C SER A 125 3.43 -4.83 -13.48
N GLU A 126 4.32 -4.92 -12.47
CA GLU A 126 4.45 -6.08 -11.57
C GLU A 126 4.59 -7.40 -12.36
N THR A 127 5.39 -7.39 -13.42
CA THR A 127 5.56 -8.51 -14.36
C THR A 127 6.67 -9.48 -13.96
N ARG A 128 7.62 -9.03 -13.14
CA ARG A 128 8.79 -9.82 -12.72
C ARG A 128 8.86 -9.91 -11.20
N ASN A 129 8.49 -11.07 -10.67
CA ASN A 129 8.70 -11.39 -9.25
C ASN A 129 10.21 -11.54 -8.96
N LEU A 130 10.69 -10.74 -8.00
CA LEU A 130 12.08 -10.65 -7.56
C LEU A 130 12.36 -11.36 -6.24
N ALA A 131 11.39 -12.03 -5.61
CA ALA A 131 11.51 -12.54 -4.25
C ALA A 131 12.70 -13.51 -4.07
N GLU A 132 12.97 -14.36 -5.06
CA GLU A 132 14.11 -15.28 -5.05
C GLU A 132 15.44 -14.59 -5.40
N GLN A 133 15.42 -13.51 -6.20
CA GLN A 133 16.63 -12.80 -6.60
C GLN A 133 17.08 -11.78 -5.56
N GLU A 134 16.15 -11.21 -4.79
CA GLU A 134 16.39 -10.21 -3.74
C GLU A 134 15.87 -10.68 -2.38
N PRO A 135 16.32 -11.84 -1.86
CA PRO A 135 15.73 -12.48 -0.68
C PRO A 135 15.88 -11.66 0.60
N ALA A 136 16.94 -10.84 0.70
CA ALA A 136 17.14 -9.96 1.85
C ALA A 136 16.08 -8.85 1.92
N ILE A 137 15.69 -8.29 0.77
CA ILE A 137 14.64 -7.28 0.68
C ILE A 137 13.27 -7.92 0.94
N ALA A 138 13.04 -9.10 0.35
CA ALA A 138 11.80 -9.85 0.59
C ALA A 138 11.62 -10.15 2.08
N LEU A 139 12.68 -10.60 2.76
CA LEU A 139 12.64 -10.89 4.19
C LEU A 139 12.39 -9.64 5.04
N ASP A 140 13.11 -8.54 4.83
CA ASP A 140 12.91 -7.29 5.60
C ASP A 140 11.47 -6.77 5.45
N LEU A 141 10.95 -6.74 4.22
CA LEU A 141 9.57 -6.30 3.98
C LEU A 141 8.55 -7.26 4.60
N HIS A 142 8.79 -8.57 4.51
CA HIS A 142 7.88 -9.56 5.09
C HIS A 142 7.84 -9.45 6.62
N GLU A 143 8.99 -9.27 7.28
CA GLU A 143 9.06 -9.07 8.73
C GLU A 143 8.31 -7.80 9.16
N ARG A 144 8.46 -6.70 8.42
CA ARG A 144 7.69 -5.46 8.66
C ARG A 144 6.19 -5.68 8.50
N LEU A 145 5.78 -6.40 7.46
CA LEU A 145 4.37 -6.69 7.17
C LEU A 145 3.75 -7.55 8.27
N VAL A 146 4.45 -8.60 8.73
CA VAL A 146 4.03 -9.45 9.84
C VAL A 146 3.94 -8.65 11.14
N ALA A 147 4.94 -7.83 11.45
CA ALA A 147 4.95 -6.99 12.65
C ALA A 147 3.81 -5.97 12.65
N TRP A 148 3.56 -5.32 11.51
CA TRP A 148 2.44 -4.39 11.37
C TRP A 148 1.09 -5.10 11.55
N ARG A 149 0.87 -6.24 10.91
CA ARG A 149 -0.36 -7.04 11.10
C ARG A 149 -0.61 -7.38 12.55
N ALA A 150 0.42 -7.80 13.29
CA ALA A 150 0.31 -8.08 14.71
C ALA A 150 -0.07 -6.83 15.52
N SER A 151 0.51 -5.67 15.18
CA SER A 151 0.24 -4.41 15.88
C SER A 151 -1.19 -3.89 15.70
N VAL A 152 -1.84 -4.23 14.59
CA VAL A 152 -3.23 -3.84 14.29
C VAL A 152 -4.22 -4.98 14.51
N GLU A 153 -3.78 -6.08 15.14
CA GLU A 153 -4.61 -7.25 15.45
C GLU A 153 -5.33 -7.83 14.20
N ALA A 154 -4.63 -7.82 13.06
CA ALA A 154 -5.17 -8.28 11.79
C ALA A 154 -5.52 -9.79 11.82
N LEU A 155 -6.70 -10.14 11.30
CA LEU A 155 -7.16 -11.52 11.21
C LEU A 155 -6.70 -12.17 9.90
N VAL A 156 -6.06 -13.34 9.99
CA VAL A 156 -5.65 -14.12 8.82
C VAL A 156 -6.70 -15.22 8.56
N PRO A 157 -7.05 -15.51 7.29
CA PRO A 157 -8.00 -16.57 6.97
C PRO A 157 -7.55 -17.95 7.46
N GLU A 158 -8.50 -18.78 7.86
CA GLU A 158 -8.24 -20.18 8.18
C GLU A 158 -8.46 -21.09 6.95
N PRO A 159 -7.73 -22.22 6.85
CA PRO A 159 -7.98 -23.20 5.80
C PRO A 159 -9.43 -23.69 5.82
N ASN A 160 -10.08 -23.75 4.66
CA ASN A 160 -11.41 -24.35 4.54
C ASN A 160 -11.31 -25.88 4.67
N PRO A 161 -11.81 -26.51 5.76
CA PRO A 161 -11.67 -27.96 5.97
C PRO A 161 -12.50 -28.79 4.99
N GLN A 162 -13.43 -28.17 4.26
CA GLN A 162 -14.27 -28.84 3.27
C GLN A 162 -13.72 -28.72 1.84
N TRP A 163 -12.65 -27.95 1.64
CA TRP A 163 -12.02 -27.84 0.33
C TRP A 163 -11.44 -29.19 -0.10
N LYS A 164 -11.70 -29.56 -1.34
CA LYS A 164 -11.12 -30.74 -1.99
C LYS A 164 -10.56 -30.27 -3.32
N GLU A 165 -9.30 -30.60 -3.57
CA GLU A 165 -8.70 -30.40 -4.88
C GLU A 165 -9.57 -31.13 -5.91
N THR A 166 -10.12 -30.39 -6.86
CA THR A 166 -10.95 -30.98 -7.90
C THR A 166 -10.00 -31.53 -8.97
N PRO A 167 -10.09 -32.83 -9.32
CA PRO A 167 -9.17 -33.47 -10.26
C PRO A 167 -9.26 -32.90 -11.68
#